data_AF-A0A2J8U4B1-F1
#
_entry.id   AF-A0A2J8U4B1-F1
#
_cell.length_a   1.000
_cell.length_b   1.000
_cell.length_c   1.000
_cell.angle_alpha   90.00
_cell.angle_beta   90.00
_cell.angle_gamma   90.00
#
_symmetry.space_group_name_H-M   'P 1'
#
loop_
_entity.id
_entity.type
_entity.pdbx_description
1 polymer ?
#
loop_
_entity_poly.entity_id
_entity_poly.type
_entity_poly.pdbx_seq_one_letter_code
_entity_poly.pdbx_strand_id
1 'polypeptide(L)'
;SIRPGIFCIGVDLNRNWKSGFGDVASGITVDWAYDSGIKYAFSFELRDTGHYGFLLPATQIIPTAQETWMALRTIMEHTLNHPY
;
A
#
# COMPACT_ATOMS: atom_id res chain seq x y z
N SER A 1 -4.36 0.05 10.66
CA SER A 1 -5.61 0.51 11.31
C SER A 1 -6.72 0.46 10.28
N ILE A 2 -7.64 -0.50 10.39
CA ILE A 2 -8.76 -0.68 9.46
C ILE A 2 -9.81 0.37 9.83
N ARG A 3 -9.93 1.43 9.03
CA ARG A 3 -11.03 2.40 9.19
C ARG A 3 -12.28 1.82 8.51
N PRO A 4 -13.46 1.83 9.15
CA PRO A 4 -14.70 1.40 8.52
C PRO A 4 -14.94 2.20 7.22
N GLY A 5 -15.10 1.50 6.10
CA GLY A 5 -15.33 2.10 4.78
C GLY A 5 -14.13 2.14 3.82
N ILE A 6 -12.93 1.78 4.28
CA ILE A 6 -11.75 1.54 3.41
C ILE A 6 -11.60 0.03 3.24
N PHE A 7 -11.68 -0.45 1.99
CA PHE A 7 -11.61 -1.89 1.67
C PHE A 7 -10.24 -2.32 1.11
N CYS A 8 -9.23 -1.45 1.16
CA CYS A 8 -7.84 -1.82 0.89
C CYS A 8 -7.45 -3.00 1.79
N ILE A 9 -6.88 -4.06 1.20
CA ILE A 9 -6.52 -5.28 1.94
C ILE A 9 -5.34 -4.97 2.86
N GLY A 10 -4.35 -4.23 2.34
CA GLY A 10 -3.19 -3.81 3.12
C GLY A 10 -2.13 -3.07 2.32
N VAL A 11 -1.08 -2.67 3.04
CA VAL A 11 0.13 -2.06 2.46
C VAL A 11 1.29 -2.89 2.96
N ASP A 12 2.05 -3.46 2.03
CA ASP A 12 3.31 -4.12 2.36
C ASP A 12 4.41 -3.06 2.46
N LEU A 13 5.00 -3.00 3.65
CA LEU A 13 6.09 -2.10 3.96
C LEU A 13 7.39 -2.87 3.89
N ASN A 14 8.50 -2.19 3.60
CA ASN A 14 9.80 -2.82 3.84
C ASN A 14 9.87 -3.34 5.29
N ARG A 15 10.61 -4.43 5.50
CA ARG A 15 10.79 -5.13 6.79
C ARG A 15 11.24 -4.25 7.95
N ASN A 16 11.70 -3.02 7.67
CA ASN A 16 12.05 -2.01 8.67
C ASN A 16 10.84 -1.30 9.31
N TRP A 17 9.63 -1.42 8.76
CA TRP A 17 8.41 -0.94 9.38
C TRP A 17 7.60 -2.11 9.96
N LYS A 18 7.23 -2.02 11.25
CA LYS A 18 6.62 -3.11 12.03
C LYS A 18 5.16 -3.46 11.65
N SER A 19 4.73 -3.26 10.42
CA SER A 19 3.41 -3.71 9.95
C SER A 19 3.58 -4.65 8.77
N GLY A 20 3.75 -5.93 9.06
CA GLY A 20 3.74 -6.99 8.04
C GLY A 20 2.33 -7.22 7.53
N PHE A 21 2.19 -7.20 6.21
CA PHE A 21 0.98 -7.57 5.48
C PHE A 21 1.39 -8.58 4.40
N GLY A 22 0.85 -9.80 4.44
CA GLY A 22 1.30 -10.93 3.59
C GLY A 22 2.32 -11.87 4.25
N ASP A 23 2.68 -12.95 3.55
CA ASP A 23 3.74 -13.87 3.97
C ASP A 23 5.13 -13.28 3.72
N VAL A 24 6.16 -13.79 4.40
CA VAL A 24 7.53 -13.31 4.24
C VAL A 24 8.04 -13.62 2.82
N ALA A 25 8.17 -12.58 2.00
CA ALA A 25 8.78 -12.64 0.67
C ALA A 25 10.13 -11.91 0.67
N SER A 26 11.14 -12.46 -0.01
CA SER A 26 12.46 -11.83 -0.20
C SER A 26 12.67 -11.41 -1.65
N GLY A 27 13.29 -10.23 -1.85
CA GLY A 27 13.63 -9.76 -3.19
C GLY A 27 12.46 -9.09 -3.91
N ILE A 28 11.50 -8.58 -3.14
CA ILE A 28 10.40 -7.76 -3.67
C ILE A 28 10.92 -6.37 -4.05
N THR A 29 10.18 -5.66 -4.90
CA THR A 29 10.58 -4.33 -5.39
C THR A 29 10.82 -3.32 -4.28
N VAL A 30 10.07 -3.43 -3.17
CA VAL A 30 10.19 -2.58 -1.99
C VAL A 30 11.53 -2.79 -1.27
N ASP A 31 12.01 -4.04 -1.16
CA ASP A 31 13.32 -4.36 -0.57
C ASP A 31 14.43 -3.69 -1.38
N TRP A 32 14.42 -3.88 -2.71
CA TRP A 32 15.45 -3.31 -3.60
C TRP A 32 15.45 -1.78 -3.60
N ALA A 33 14.27 -1.16 -3.64
CA ALA A 33 14.15 0.30 -3.63
C ALA A 33 14.74 0.89 -2.34
N TYR A 34 14.47 0.24 -1.21
CA TYR A 34 15.01 0.67 0.08
C TYR A 34 16.52 0.51 0.16
N ASP A 35 17.05 -0.64 -0.27
CA ASP A 35 18.50 -0.90 -0.32
C ASP A 35 19.22 0.08 -1.28
N SER A 36 18.50 0.60 -2.27
CA SER A 36 18.99 1.64 -3.20
C SER A 36 18.91 3.07 -2.63
N GLY A 37 18.50 3.23 -1.36
CA GLY A 37 18.44 4.52 -0.67
C GLY A 37 17.07 5.21 -0.70
N ILE A 38 16.02 4.58 -1.24
CA ILE A 38 14.67 5.13 -1.22
C ILE A 38 14.02 4.84 0.14
N LYS A 39 14.09 5.82 1.05
CA LYS A 39 13.54 5.72 2.42
C LYS A 39 12.02 5.46 2.46
N TYR A 40 11.27 5.81 1.42
CA TYR A 40 9.81 5.73 1.41
C TYR A 40 9.35 4.77 0.30
N ALA A 41 9.48 3.47 0.54
CA ALA A 41 9.10 2.41 -0.39
C ALA A 41 7.90 1.61 0.17
N PHE A 42 6.84 1.49 -0.63
CA PHE A 42 5.54 0.92 -0.23
C PHE A 42 4.96 0.09 -1.39
N SER A 43 4.32 -1.03 -1.08
CA SER A 43 3.47 -1.77 -2.02
C SER A 43 2.03 -1.79 -1.51
N PHE A 44 1.06 -1.59 -2.40
CA PHE A 44 -0.36 -1.54 -2.06
C PHE A 44 -1.09 -2.75 -2.61
N GLU A 45 -1.80 -3.46 -1.73
CA GLU A 45 -2.72 -4.54 -2.10
C GLU A 45 -4.15 -3.99 -2.02
N LEU A 46 -4.67 -3.59 -3.19
CA LEU A 46 -5.96 -2.94 -3.35
C LEU A 46 -7.12 -3.94 -3.22
N ARG A 47 -8.36 -3.47 -3.34
CA ARG A 47 -9.55 -4.34 -3.26
C ARG A 47 -9.46 -5.56 -4.20
N ASP A 48 -9.99 -6.72 -3.85
CA ASP A 48 -10.78 -7.05 -2.65
C ASP A 48 -10.16 -8.22 -1.85
N THR A 49 -10.80 -8.65 -0.77
CA THR A 49 -10.31 -9.74 0.08
C THR A 49 -10.59 -11.14 -0.48
N GLY A 50 -10.70 -11.30 -1.80
CA GLY A 50 -10.84 -12.60 -2.48
C GLY A 50 -12.25 -12.98 -2.94
N HIS A 51 -13.21 -12.04 -2.98
CA HIS A 51 -14.55 -12.34 -3.50
C HIS A 51 -14.58 -12.26 -5.04
N TYR A 52 -14.00 -11.20 -5.60
CA TYR A 52 -13.78 -11.00 -7.03
C TYR A 52 -12.29 -11.18 -7.39
N GLY A 53 -11.39 -10.91 -6.45
CA GLY A 53 -9.94 -10.96 -6.66
C GLY A 53 -9.51 -10.11 -7.84
N PHE A 54 -8.77 -10.70 -8.79
CA PHE A 54 -8.32 -10.02 -10.00
C PHE A 54 -9.45 -9.58 -10.94
N LEU A 55 -10.65 -10.12 -10.80
CA LEU A 55 -11.81 -9.81 -11.64
C LEU A 55 -12.77 -8.81 -10.95
N LEU A 56 -12.19 -7.83 -10.26
CA LEU A 56 -12.96 -6.79 -9.57
C LEU A 56 -13.87 -6.04 -10.57
N PRO A 57 -15.17 -5.88 -10.27
CA PRO A 57 -16.10 -5.18 -11.16
C PRO A 57 -15.65 -3.75 -11.45
N ALA A 58 -15.84 -3.30 -12.70
CA ALA A 58 -15.47 -1.93 -13.12
C ALA A 58 -16.15 -0.83 -12.30
N THR A 59 -17.32 -1.11 -11.70
CA THR A 59 -18.03 -0.22 -10.77
C THR A 59 -17.24 0.08 -9.49
N GLN A 60 -16.26 -0.76 -9.14
CA GLN A 60 -15.40 -0.56 -7.97
C GLN A 60 -14.10 0.21 -8.28
N ILE A 61 -13.81 0.56 -9.54
CA ILE A 61 -12.59 1.28 -9.91
C ILE A 61 -12.53 2.64 -9.22
N ILE A 62 -13.57 3.46 -9.39
CA ILE A 62 -13.62 4.83 -8.82
C ILE A 62 -13.58 4.78 -7.28
N PRO A 63 -14.40 3.97 -6.59
CA PRO A 63 -14.32 3.81 -5.13
C PRO A 63 -12.92 3.41 -4.64
N THR A 64 -12.27 2.45 -5.32
CA THR A 64 -10.92 1.97 -4.96
C THR A 64 -9.87 3.06 -5.17
N ALA A 65 -9.98 3.82 -6.25
CA ALA A 65 -9.06 4.93 -6.53
C ALA A 65 -9.20 6.06 -5.49
N GLN A 66 -10.43 6.40 -5.09
CA GLN A 66 -10.67 7.47 -4.12
C GLN A 66 -10.09 7.16 -2.74
N GLU A 67 -10.25 5.93 -2.25
CA GLU A 67 -9.67 5.54 -0.96
C GLU A 67 -8.13 5.43 -1.03
N THR A 68 -7.59 4.91 -2.13
CA THR A 68 -6.14 4.79 -2.35
C THR A 68 -5.49 6.17 -2.45
N TRP A 69 -6.16 7.12 -3.09
CA TRP A 69 -5.68 8.49 -3.20
C TRP A 69 -5.51 9.18 -1.84
N MET A 70 -6.39 8.87 -0.88
CA MET A 70 -6.22 9.38 0.49
C MET A 70 -4.93 8.85 1.13
N ALA A 71 -4.62 7.57 0.96
CA ALA A 71 -3.39 6.98 1.48
C ALA A 71 -2.14 7.57 0.80
N LEU A 72 -2.17 7.72 -0.53
CA LEU A 72 -1.07 8.33 -1.29
C LEU A 72 -0.80 9.76 -0.84
N ARG A 73 -1.84 10.59 -0.64
CA ARG A 73 -1.69 11.95 -0.12
C ARG A 73 -0.99 11.97 1.23
N THR A 74 -1.37 11.08 2.14
CA THR A 74 -0.71 10.98 3.45
C THR A 74 0.77 10.61 3.33
N ILE A 75 1.13 9.70 2.43
CA ILE A 75 2.55 9.35 2.18
C ILE A 75 3.30 10.55 1.61
N MET A 76 2.76 11.20 0.57
CA MET A 76 3.38 12.36 -0.06
C MET A 76 3.58 13.52 0.92
N GLU A 77 2.56 13.83 1.72
CA GLU A 77 2.65 14.85 2.78
C GLU A 77 3.69 14.47 3.83
N HIS A 78 3.78 13.20 4.22
CA HIS A 78 4.79 12.75 5.17
C HIS A 78 6.20 12.89 4.58
N THR A 79 6.43 12.44 3.35
CA THR A 79 7.71 12.58 2.64
C THR A 79 8.11 14.04 2.45
N LEU A 80 7.16 14.92 2.13
CA LEU A 80 7.41 16.35 1.97
C LEU A 80 7.88 16.99 3.28
N ASN A 81 7.28 16.60 4.41
CA ASN A 81 7.60 17.16 5.72
C ASN A 81 8.79 16.47 6.42
N HIS A 82 9.28 15.34 5.88
CA HIS A 82 10.38 14.55 6.44
C HIS A 82 11.38 14.15 5.33
N PRO A 83 12.21 15.10 4.87
CA PRO A 83 13.05 14.90 3.68
C PRO A 83 14.16 13.83 3.84
N TYR A 84 14.49 13.41 5.06
CA TYR A 84 15.52 12.40 5.35
C TYR A 84 15.32 11.67 6.66
#